data_AF-H1VA86-F1
#
_entry.id   AF-H1VA86-F1
#
_cell.length_a   1.000
_cell.length_b   1.000
_cell.length_c   1.000
_cell.angle_alpha   90.00
_cell.angle_beta   90.00
_cell.angle_gamma   90.00
#
_symmetry.space_group_name_H-M   'P 1'
#
loop_
_entity.id
_entity.type
_entity.pdbx_description
1 polymer ?
#
loop_
_entity_poly.entity_id
_entity_poly.type
_entity_poly.pdbx_seq_one_letter_code
_entity_poly.pdbx_strand_id
1 'polypeptide(L)'
;MASVEKSSNSIALNGPSGAADGFPTDGTGVVKLDPWLSPFQDSLKRRYARTQDWIQKINETEGGLDKFSKGTSLFGFNVDRDNNIIYREWAPNATQAFLTGDFNNWDRNSHEMKKNNYGVFEITLPAFKG
;
A
#
# COMPACT_ATOMS: atom_id res chain seq x y z
N MET A 1 -15.26 -13.52 -8.44
CA MET A 1 -13.81 -13.77 -8.34
C MET A 1 -13.15 -13.02 -9.47
N ALA A 2 -12.50 -11.90 -9.19
CA ALA A 2 -11.75 -11.17 -10.22
C ALA A 2 -10.41 -11.88 -10.42
N SER A 3 -10.16 -12.36 -11.64
CA SER A 3 -8.84 -12.84 -12.04
C SER A 3 -7.85 -11.71 -11.90
N VAL A 4 -6.83 -11.91 -11.07
CA VAL A 4 -5.68 -10.99 -10.99
C VAL A 4 -4.98 -11.05 -12.34
N GLU A 5 -5.19 -10.06 -13.21
CA GLU A 5 -4.35 -9.86 -14.38
C GLU A 5 -2.93 -9.56 -13.88
N LYS A 6 -2.06 -10.57 -14.03
CA LYS A 6 -0.65 -10.47 -13.68
C LYS A 6 -0.01 -9.46 -14.64
N SER A 7 0.45 -8.33 -14.12
CA SER A 7 1.21 -7.37 -14.92
C SER A 7 2.44 -8.05 -15.51
N SER A 8 2.84 -7.68 -16.73
CA SER A 8 4.03 -8.26 -17.38
C SER A 8 5.35 -8.03 -16.62
N ASN A 9 5.33 -7.11 -15.64
CA ASN A 9 6.44 -6.85 -14.72
C ASN A 9 6.27 -7.53 -13.34
N SER A 10 5.16 -8.24 -13.12
CA SER A 10 5.01 -9.12 -11.96
C SER A 10 5.65 -10.45 -12.27
N ILE A 11 6.78 -10.74 -11.60
CA ILE A 11 7.31 -12.10 -11.53
C ILE A 11 6.23 -12.90 -10.82
N ALA A 12 5.45 -13.66 -11.58
CA ALA A 12 4.54 -14.62 -11.03
C ALA A 12 5.34 -15.53 -10.08
N LEU A 13 4.99 -15.52 -8.80
CA LEU A 13 5.36 -16.56 -7.86
C LEU A 13 4.64 -17.86 -8.25
N ASN A 14 5.00 -18.43 -9.40
CA ASN A 14 4.62 -19.77 -9.81
C ASN A 14 5.92 -20.58 -9.93
N GLY A 15 6.30 -21.25 -8.84
CA GLY A 15 7.41 -22.21 -8.80
C GLY A 15 8.78 -21.64 -8.39
N PRO A 16 9.78 -22.50 -8.11
CA PRO A 16 11.07 -22.11 -7.51
C PRO A 16 11.98 -21.22 -8.39
N SER A 17 11.52 -20.78 -9.56
CA SER A 17 12.35 -20.04 -10.52
C SER A 17 11.49 -19.19 -11.44
N GLY A 18 11.18 -17.96 -11.02
CA GLY A 18 10.56 -16.94 -11.88
C GLY A 18 11.51 -16.32 -12.92
N ALA A 19 12.60 -17.01 -13.29
CA ALA A 19 13.56 -16.58 -14.30
C ALA A 19 13.38 -17.40 -15.57
N ALA A 20 13.56 -16.77 -16.74
CA ALA A 20 13.72 -17.50 -18.00
C ALA A 20 14.87 -18.51 -17.87
N ASP A 21 14.72 -19.68 -18.48
CA ASP A 21 15.67 -20.79 -18.35
C ASP A 21 17.12 -20.31 -18.52
N GLY A 22 17.93 -20.58 -17.50
CA GLY A 22 19.33 -20.22 -17.44
C GLY A 22 19.66 -18.86 -16.81
N PHE A 23 18.71 -17.99 -16.46
CA PHE A 23 19.03 -16.73 -15.77
C PHE A 23 19.11 -16.88 -14.24
N PRO A 24 20.10 -16.26 -13.56
CA PRO A 24 20.14 -16.21 -12.10
C PRO A 24 18.88 -15.57 -11.49
N THR A 25 18.34 -16.20 -10.44
CA THR A 25 17.15 -15.73 -9.69
C THR A 25 17.50 -14.88 -8.46
N ASP A 26 18.78 -14.57 -8.25
CA ASP A 26 19.29 -13.82 -7.09
C ASP A 26 19.36 -12.30 -7.33
N GLY A 27 18.76 -11.81 -8.41
CA GLY A 27 18.82 -10.41 -8.82
C GLY A 27 19.96 -10.06 -9.79
N THR A 28 20.80 -11.02 -10.16
CA THR A 28 21.91 -10.79 -11.12
C THR A 28 21.58 -11.16 -12.57
N GLY A 29 20.35 -11.58 -12.86
CA GLY A 29 19.92 -11.93 -14.23
C GLY A 29 20.24 -10.86 -15.29
N VAL A 30 20.17 -9.58 -14.92
CA VAL A 30 20.49 -8.44 -15.80
C VAL A 30 21.95 -8.42 -16.27
N VAL A 31 22.90 -9.02 -15.54
CA VAL A 31 24.32 -9.07 -15.92
C VAL A 31 24.55 -9.90 -17.19
N LYS A 32 23.64 -10.84 -17.50
CA LYS A 32 23.66 -11.58 -18.76
C LYS A 32 23.27 -10.72 -19.96
N LEU A 33 22.47 -9.68 -19.74
CA LEU A 33 22.04 -8.73 -20.77
C LEU A 33 23.07 -7.61 -20.94
N ASP A 34 23.66 -7.18 -19.82
CA ASP A 34 24.70 -6.15 -19.79
C ASP A 34 25.87 -6.58 -18.88
N PRO A 35 26.97 -7.10 -19.46
CA PRO A 35 28.15 -7.52 -18.71
C PRO A 35 28.84 -6.41 -17.92
N TRP A 36 28.63 -5.13 -18.25
CA TRP A 36 29.24 -4.01 -17.54
C TRP A 36 28.68 -3.87 -16.12
N LEU A 37 27.58 -4.55 -15.80
CA LEU A 37 27.00 -4.63 -14.46
C LEU A 37 27.71 -5.63 -13.54
N SER A 38 28.64 -6.45 -14.06
CA SER A 38 29.34 -7.48 -13.25
C SER A 38 30.01 -6.95 -11.98
N PRO A 39 30.70 -5.78 -11.99
CA PRO A 39 31.32 -5.24 -10.76
C PRO A 39 30.31 -4.87 -9.65
N PHE A 40 29.01 -4.81 -9.97
CA PHE A 40 27.95 -4.38 -9.05
C PHE A 40 27.04 -5.52 -8.58
N GLN A 41 27.38 -6.79 -8.86
CA GLN A 41 26.57 -7.96 -8.55
C GLN A 41 26.12 -8.01 -7.08
N ASP A 42 27.02 -7.75 -6.13
CA ASP A 42 26.65 -7.77 -4.71
C ASP A 42 25.59 -6.72 -4.36
N SER A 43 25.67 -5.54 -4.98
CA SER A 43 24.65 -4.50 -4.82
C SER A 43 23.31 -4.91 -5.43
N LEU A 44 23.33 -5.60 -6.58
CA LEU A 44 22.12 -6.13 -7.21
C LEU A 44 21.46 -7.21 -6.34
N LYS A 45 22.24 -8.16 -5.81
CA LYS A 45 21.75 -9.20 -4.90
C LYS A 45 21.11 -8.60 -3.65
N ARG A 46 21.78 -7.63 -3.01
CA ARG A 46 21.24 -6.94 -1.83
C ARG A 46 19.92 -6.22 -2.12
N ARG A 47 19.82 -5.53 -3.27
CA ARG A 47 18.58 -4.83 -3.66
C ARG A 47 17.46 -5.83 -3.91
N TYR A 48 17.73 -6.90 -4.65
CA TYR A 48 16.75 -7.94 -4.94
C TYR A 48 16.25 -8.60 -3.65
N ALA A 49 17.14 -9.03 -2.76
CA ALA A 49 16.77 -9.61 -1.48
C ALA A 49 15.88 -8.66 -0.65
N ARG A 50 16.26 -7.39 -0.53
CA ARG A 50 15.45 -6.37 0.17
C ARG A 50 14.07 -6.20 -0.47
N THR A 51 13.98 -6.21 -1.79
CA THR A 51 12.69 -6.13 -2.48
C THR A 51 11.83 -7.35 -2.21
N GLN A 52 12.39 -8.56 -2.26
CA GLN A 52 11.67 -9.79 -1.92
C GLN A 52 11.18 -9.78 -0.47
N ASP A 53 12.01 -9.34 0.48
CA ASP A 53 11.63 -9.20 1.88
C ASP A 53 10.42 -8.26 2.06
N TRP A 54 10.40 -7.13 1.35
CA TRP A 54 9.28 -6.18 1.40
C TRP A 54 8.02 -6.71 0.72
N ILE A 55 8.16 -7.37 -0.44
CA ILE A 55 7.04 -8.02 -1.12
C ILE A 55 6.41 -9.08 -0.20
N GLN A 56 7.24 -9.89 0.46
CA GLN A 56 6.78 -10.88 1.42
C GLN A 56 6.01 -10.22 2.58
N LYS A 57 6.60 -9.20 3.21
CA LYS A 57 5.92 -8.46 4.29
C LYS A 57 4.56 -7.90 3.86
N ILE A 58 4.48 -7.25 2.70
CA ILE A 58 3.22 -6.70 2.18
C ILE A 58 2.21 -7.82 1.90
N ASN A 59 2.66 -8.96 1.36
CA ASN A 59 1.78 -10.11 1.14
C ASN A 59 1.20 -10.63 2.47
N GLU A 60 2.03 -10.76 3.49
CA GLU A 60 1.66 -11.28 4.81
C GLU A 60 0.77 -10.32 5.61
N THR A 61 1.05 -9.01 5.56
CA THR A 61 0.34 -8.03 6.41
C THR A 61 -0.82 -7.34 5.71
N GLU A 62 -0.74 -7.13 4.39
CA GLU A 62 -1.72 -6.31 3.65
C GLU A 62 -2.59 -7.13 2.70
N GLY A 63 -2.27 -8.42 2.49
CA GLY A 63 -2.96 -9.28 1.53
C GLY A 63 -2.51 -9.05 0.08
N GLY A 64 -1.29 -8.53 -0.10
CA GLY A 64 -0.62 -8.40 -1.39
C GLY A 64 -0.67 -7.01 -2.01
N LEU A 65 0.17 -6.81 -3.04
CA LEU A 65 0.42 -5.50 -3.66
C LEU A 65 -0.85 -4.85 -4.23
N ASP A 66 -1.72 -5.63 -4.87
CA ASP A 66 -2.99 -5.10 -5.43
C ASP A 66 -3.87 -4.50 -4.33
N LYS A 67 -4.06 -5.22 -3.22
CA LYS A 67 -4.85 -4.73 -2.09
C LYS A 67 -4.18 -3.54 -1.40
N PHE A 68 -2.87 -3.62 -1.17
CA PHE A 68 -2.10 -2.54 -0.55
C PHE A 68 -2.13 -1.23 -1.37
N SER A 69 -2.03 -1.32 -2.70
CA SER A 69 -2.04 -0.15 -3.59
C SER A 69 -3.38 0.60 -3.64
N LYS A 70 -4.47 0.00 -3.16
CA LYS A 70 -5.82 0.60 -3.13
C LYS A 70 -6.02 1.48 -1.90
N GLY A 71 -4.96 2.09 -1.38
CA GLY A 71 -4.99 2.96 -0.21
C GLY A 71 -6.01 4.10 -0.31
N THR A 72 -6.30 4.60 -1.51
CA THR A 72 -7.33 5.64 -1.75
C THR A 72 -8.76 5.18 -1.42
N SER A 73 -9.03 3.87 -1.46
CA SER A 73 -10.32 3.30 -1.03
C SER A 73 -10.46 3.19 0.50
N LEU A 74 -9.35 3.42 1.23
CA LEU A 74 -9.29 3.34 2.69
C LEU A 74 -9.07 4.73 3.31
N PHE A 75 -8.07 5.46 2.82
CA PHE A 75 -7.68 6.81 3.25
C PHE A 75 -8.41 7.90 2.47
N GLY A 76 -8.49 9.09 3.06
CA GLY A 76 -9.32 10.17 2.54
C GLY A 76 -10.81 9.93 2.79
N PHE A 77 -11.65 10.61 2.01
CA PHE A 77 -13.12 10.50 2.11
C PHE A 77 -13.63 9.34 1.26
N ASN A 78 -14.36 8.43 1.89
CA ASN A 78 -15.01 7.29 1.24
C ASN A 78 -16.45 7.18 1.71
N VAL A 79 -17.34 6.76 0.81
CA VAL A 79 -18.77 6.56 1.13
C VAL A 79 -19.01 5.07 1.33
N ASP A 80 -19.64 4.70 2.45
CA ASP A 80 -20.01 3.32 2.73
C ASP A 80 -21.35 2.92 2.07
N ARG A 81 -21.80 1.68 2.30
CA ARG A 81 -23.05 1.18 1.70
C ARG A 81 -24.31 1.84 2.25
N ASP A 82 -24.23 2.44 3.43
CA ASP A 82 -25.33 3.11 4.11
C ASP A 82 -25.31 4.64 3.84
N ASN A 83 -24.45 5.09 2.91
CA ASN A 83 -24.19 6.49 2.55
C ASN A 83 -23.55 7.34 3.65
N ASN A 84 -22.93 6.71 4.66
CA ASN A 84 -22.10 7.45 5.60
C ASN A 84 -20.78 7.83 4.93
N ILE A 85 -20.20 8.95 5.36
CA ILE A 85 -18.88 9.38 4.91
C ILE A 85 -17.86 8.93 5.97
N ILE A 86 -16.94 8.07 5.58
CA ILE A 86 -15.79 7.69 6.41
C ILE A 86 -14.59 8.49 5.94
N TYR A 87 -13.95 9.19 6.87
CA TYR A 87 -12.70 9.91 6.63
C TYR A 87 -11.57 9.29 7.43
N ARG A 88 -10.43 9.03 6.78
CA ARG A 88 -9.20 8.55 7.42
C ARG A 88 -7.98 9.35 6.99
N GLU A 89 -7.12 9.67 7.96
CA GLU A 89 -5.86 10.38 7.73
C GLU A 89 -4.74 9.78 8.59
N TRP A 90 -3.53 9.69 8.05
CA TRP A 90 -2.36 9.22 8.80
C TRP A 90 -1.59 10.40 9.36
N ALA A 91 -1.68 10.60 10.68
CA ALA A 91 -1.04 11.71 11.38
C ALA A 91 -0.46 11.25 12.73
N PRO A 92 0.55 10.36 12.74
CA PRO A 92 0.98 9.65 13.96
C PRO A 92 1.50 10.58 15.06
N ASN A 93 1.97 11.77 14.71
CA ASN A 93 2.50 12.74 15.67
C ASN A 93 1.44 13.74 16.18
N ALA A 94 0.22 13.73 15.62
CA ALA A 94 -0.86 14.56 16.12
C ALA A 94 -1.40 13.99 17.46
N THR A 95 -1.71 14.89 18.39
CA THR A 95 -2.33 14.55 19.68
C THR A 95 -3.83 14.31 19.51
N GLN A 96 -4.50 15.19 18.77
CA GLN A 96 -5.91 15.12 18.40
C GLN A 96 -6.07 15.58 16.95
N ALA A 97 -7.15 15.17 16.30
CA ALA A 97 -7.52 15.62 14.98
C ALA A 97 -9.03 15.85 14.91
N PHE A 98 -9.45 16.86 14.17
CA PHE A 98 -10.84 17.24 13.99
C PHE A 98 -11.11 17.45 12.50
N LEU A 99 -12.26 16.96 12.03
CA LEU A 99 -12.72 17.22 10.68
C LEU A 99 -13.52 18.53 10.66
N THR A 100 -13.17 19.46 9.78
CA THR A 100 -13.79 20.79 9.71
C THR A 100 -14.05 21.22 8.28
N GLY A 101 -15.13 21.98 8.07
CA GLY A 101 -15.51 22.51 6.76
C GLY A 101 -16.91 23.13 6.79
N ASP A 102 -17.46 23.47 5.62
CA ASP A 102 -18.78 24.10 5.52
C ASP A 102 -19.89 23.30 6.23
N PHE A 103 -19.82 21.96 6.18
CA PHE A 103 -20.82 21.07 6.78
C PHE A 103 -20.97 21.21 8.31
N ASN A 104 -19.97 21.79 8.99
CA ASN A 104 -19.99 22.03 10.43
C ASN A 104 -19.70 23.49 10.79
N ASN A 105 -19.99 24.43 9.87
CA ASN A 105 -19.72 25.87 10.05
C ASN A 105 -18.26 26.18 10.42
N TRP A 106 -17.31 25.38 9.92
CA TRP A 106 -15.90 25.49 10.27
C TRP A 106 -15.59 25.40 11.77
N ASP A 107 -16.46 24.74 12.54
CA ASP A 107 -16.20 24.45 13.94
C ASP A 107 -15.00 23.49 14.03
N ARG A 108 -14.03 23.86 14.86
CA ARG A 108 -12.76 23.15 15.03
C ARG A 108 -12.79 22.10 16.13
N ASN A 109 -13.89 22.00 16.88
CA ASN A 109 -13.99 21.14 18.06
C ASN A 109 -15.14 20.12 17.98
N SER A 110 -16.01 20.19 16.97
CA SER A 110 -17.25 19.42 16.93
C SER A 110 -17.10 17.97 16.45
N HIS A 111 -16.11 17.69 15.59
CA HIS A 111 -15.97 16.39 14.91
C HIS A 111 -14.59 15.78 15.17
N GLU A 112 -14.34 15.42 16.43
CA GLU A 112 -13.10 14.76 16.85
C GLU A 112 -12.96 13.37 16.19
N MET A 113 -11.78 13.10 15.66
CA MET A 113 -11.42 11.83 15.05
C MET A 113 -10.74 10.91 16.06
N LYS A 114 -10.92 9.59 15.90
CA LYS A 114 -10.32 8.59 16.78
C LYS A 114 -9.00 8.08 16.21
N LYS A 115 -7.92 8.17 16.98
CA LYS A 115 -6.60 7.65 16.62
C LYS A 115 -6.47 6.17 16.97
N ASN A 116 -5.97 5.36 16.04
CA ASN A 116 -5.64 3.96 16.29
C ASN A 116 -4.14 3.77 16.67
N ASN A 117 -3.75 2.52 16.94
CA ASN A 117 -2.39 2.15 17.37
C ASN A 117 -1.29 2.45 16.34
N TYR A 118 -1.64 2.69 15.07
CA TYR A 118 -0.71 3.01 13.98
C TYR A 118 -0.68 4.51 13.65
N GLY A 119 -1.41 5.33 14.41
CA GLY A 119 -1.50 6.77 14.19
C GLY A 119 -2.44 7.20 13.07
N VAL A 120 -3.32 6.31 12.62
CA VAL A 120 -4.41 6.65 11.70
C VAL A 120 -5.57 7.20 12.51
N PHE A 121 -6.05 8.38 12.14
CA PHE A 121 -7.27 8.98 12.65
C PHE A 121 -8.45 8.61 11.76
N GLU A 122 -9.60 8.28 12.35
CA GLU A 122 -10.83 7.93 11.65
C GLU A 122 -12.05 8.65 12.25
N ILE A 123 -12.98 9.08 11.39
CA ILE A 123 -14.32 9.52 11.76
C ILE A 123 -15.35 9.02 10.73
N THR A 124 -16.53 8.66 11.21
CA THR A 124 -17.70 8.34 10.37
C THR A 124 -18.76 9.41 10.56
N LEU A 125 -19.10 10.13 9.50
CA LEU A 125 -20.20 11.07 9.45
C LEU A 125 -21.46 10.32 8.98
N PRO A 126 -22.53 10.28 9.78
CA PRO A 126 -23.75 9.58 9.40
C PRO A 126 -24.40 10.23 8.17
N ALA A 127 -25.04 9.42 7.33
CA ALA A 127 -25.83 9.92 6.22
C ALA A 127 -26.90 10.91 6.74
N PHE A 128 -26.87 12.14 6.22
CA PHE A 128 -27.94 13.10 6.50
C PHE A 128 -29.10 12.85 5.55
N LYS A 129 -30.27 12.49 6.09
CA LYS A 129 -31.52 12.56 5.33
C LYS A 129 -31.96 14.03 5.29
N GLY A 130 -31.64 14.70 4.18
CA GLY A 130 -32.24 15.99 3.84
C GLY A 130 -33.74 15.87 3.58
#